data_AF-A0A6G3WZ83-F1
#
_entry.id   AF-A0A6G3WZ83-F1
#
_cell.length_a   1.000
_cell.length_b   1.000
_cell.length_c   1.000
_cell.angle_alpha   90.00
_cell.angle_beta   90.00
_cell.angle_gamma   90.00
#
_symmetry.space_group_name_H-M   'P 1'
#
loop_
_entity.id
_entity.type
_entity.pdbx_description
1 polymer ?
#
loop_
_entity_poly.entity_id
_entity_poly.type
_entity_poly.pdbx_seq_one_letter_code
_entity_poly.pdbx_strand_id
1 'polypeptide(L)'
;VPAEAISRALQELDPAVRAALEESIRRARLVHREQRRTTHTTQVVPGGTVTEKWVPVERVGLYVPGGRSVYPSSVVMNVVPAQEAGV
;
A
#
# COMPACT_ATOMS: atom_id res chain seq x y z
N VAL A 1 19.62 1.71 0.57
CA VAL A 1 19.82 3.05 -0.04
C VAL A 1 20.00 4.04 1.09
N PRO A 2 21.07 4.86 1.11
CA PRO A 2 21.26 5.86 2.17
C PRO A 2 20.11 6.87 2.21
N ALA A 3 19.78 7.37 3.41
CA ALA A 3 18.66 8.31 3.59
C ALA A 3 18.87 9.60 2.78
N GLU A 4 20.10 10.12 2.71
CA GLU A 4 20.41 11.36 1.98
C GLU A 4 20.13 11.20 0.47
N ALA A 5 20.35 10.00 -0.08
CA ALA A 5 20.08 9.73 -1.49
C ALA A 5 18.57 9.77 -1.79
N ILE A 6 17.72 9.31 -0.87
CA ILE A 6 16.25 9.38 -1.00
C ILE A 6 15.77 10.82 -0.89
N SER A 7 16.28 11.57 0.09
CA SER A 7 15.95 12.99 0.27
C SER A 7 16.33 13.82 -0.95
N ARG A 8 17.53 13.63 -1.49
CA ARG A 8 17.97 14.31 -2.70
C ARG A 8 17.09 13.97 -3.90
N ALA A 9 16.76 12.69 -4.10
CA ALA A 9 15.88 12.28 -5.20
C ALA A 9 14.49 12.95 -5.13
N LEU A 10 13.94 13.14 -3.93
CA LEU A 10 12.69 13.87 -3.74
C LEU A 10 12.83 15.38 -4.00
N GLN A 11 13.95 15.98 -3.61
CA GLN A 11 14.22 17.41 -3.79
C GLN A 11 14.47 17.78 -5.26
N GLU A 12 15.12 16.90 -6.01
CA GLU A 12 15.46 17.10 -7.43
C GLU A 12 14.34 16.66 -8.39
N LEU A 13 13.27 16.03 -7.87
CA LEU A 13 12.15 15.58 -8.68
C LEU A 13 11.38 16.78 -9.24
N ASP A 14 11.05 16.72 -10.53
CA ASP A 14 10.18 17.68 -11.18
C ASP A 14 8.88 17.87 -10.35
N PRO A 15 8.51 19.12 -9.97
CA PRO A 15 7.32 19.39 -9.17
C PRO A 15 6.02 18.83 -9.75
N ALA A 16 5.86 18.82 -11.07
CA ALA A 16 4.68 18.27 -11.73
C ALA A 16 4.63 16.75 -11.61
N VAL A 17 5.78 16.07 -11.75
CA VAL A 17 5.89 14.63 -11.54
C VAL A 17 5.61 14.27 -10.08
N ARG A 18 6.15 15.05 -9.14
CA ARG A 18 5.87 14.88 -7.71
C ARG A 18 4.37 14.98 -7.42
N ALA A 19 3.71 16.04 -7.92
CA ALA A 19 2.28 16.23 -7.72
C ALA A 19 1.46 15.07 -8.31
N ALA A 20 1.84 14.57 -9.49
CA ALA A 20 1.19 13.42 -10.12
C ALA A 20 1.34 12.13 -9.30
N LEU A 21 2.51 11.88 -8.72
CA LEU A 21 2.74 10.72 -7.84
C LEU A 21 1.97 10.84 -6.53
N GLU A 22 1.95 12.02 -5.91
CA GLU A 22 1.18 12.29 -4.69
C GLU A 22 -0.33 12.05 -4.92
N GLU A 23 -0.87 12.52 -6.06
CA GLU A 23 -2.26 12.26 -6.43
C GLU A 23 -2.54 10.78 -6.72
N SER A 24 -1.60 10.08 -7.39
CA SER A 24 -1.70 8.63 -7.61
C SER A 24 -1.75 7.86 -6.29
N ILE A 25 -0.88 8.20 -5.34
CA ILE A 25 -0.86 7.63 -3.98
C ILE A 25 -2.18 7.92 -3.27
N ARG A 26 -2.68 9.15 -3.32
CA ARG A 26 -3.95 9.54 -2.67
C ARG A 26 -5.12 8.70 -3.19
N ARG A 27 -5.22 8.52 -4.51
CA ARG A 27 -6.28 7.70 -5.14
C ARG A 27 -6.15 6.22 -4.79
N ALA A 28 -4.93 5.67 -4.85
CA ALA A 28 -4.68 4.27 -4.48
C ALA A 28 -5.08 4.01 -3.02
N ARG A 29 -4.74 4.91 -2.10
CA ARG A 29 -5.14 4.81 -0.68
C ARG A 29 -6.65 4.82 -0.51
N LEU A 30 -7.35 5.72 -1.18
CA LEU A 30 -8.81 5.81 -1.10
C LEU A 30 -9.48 4.49 -1.48
N VAL A 31 -9.04 3.87 -2.59
CA VAL A 31 -9.61 2.61 -3.07
C VAL A 31 -9.25 1.45 -2.15
N HIS A 32 -7.98 1.29 -1.77
CA HIS A 32 -7.57 0.14 -0.97
C HIS A 32 -8.05 0.20 0.48
N ARG A 33 -8.26 1.40 1.02
CA ARG A 33 -8.92 1.57 2.32
C ARG A 33 -10.33 1.01 2.31
N GLU A 34 -11.11 1.33 1.28
CA GLU A 34 -12.50 0.88 1.15
C GLU A 34 -12.58 -0.66 0.96
N GLN A 35 -11.55 -1.26 0.38
CA GLN A 35 -11.47 -2.72 0.19
C GLN A 35 -11.09 -3.47 1.47
N ARG A 36 -10.68 -2.78 2.54
CA ARG A 36 -10.22 -3.42 3.77
C ARG A 36 -11.38 -4.13 4.46
N ARG A 37 -11.28 -5.46 4.58
CA ARG A 37 -12.28 -6.28 5.28
C ARG A 37 -12.22 -6.05 6.78
N THR A 38 -13.39 -5.94 7.40
CA THR A 38 -13.54 -5.87 8.86
C THR A 38 -13.73 -7.27 9.43
N THR A 39 -13.46 -7.43 10.72
CA THR A 39 -13.78 -8.68 11.43
C THR A 39 -15.29 -8.88 11.41
N HIS A 40 -15.73 -10.08 11.07
CA HIS A 40 -17.14 -10.42 10.98
C HIS A 40 -17.43 -11.67 11.82
N THR A 41 -18.53 -11.64 12.56
CA THR A 41 -18.98 -12.77 13.39
C THR A 41 -20.37 -13.20 12.93
N THR A 42 -20.48 -14.47 12.57
CA THR A 42 -21.74 -15.10 12.15
C THR A 42 -22.23 -16.06 13.22
N GLN A 43 -23.49 -15.93 13.63
CA GLN A 43 -24.14 -16.94 14.45
C GLN A 43 -24.67 -18.06 13.53
N VAL A 44 -24.20 -19.28 13.74
CA VAL A 44 -24.56 -20.44 12.90
C VAL A 44 -25.75 -21.20 13.49
N VAL A 45 -25.80 -21.28 14.82
CA VAL A 45 -26.87 -21.91 15.61
C VAL A 45 -27.04 -21.14 16.93
N PRO A 46 -28.14 -21.34 17.69
CA PRO A 46 -28.27 -20.79 19.04
C PRO A 46 -27.03 -21.12 19.90
N GLY A 47 -26.33 -20.08 20.38
CA GLY A 47 -25.11 -20.23 21.19
C GLY A 47 -23.82 -20.57 20.41
N GLY A 48 -23.87 -20.83 19.10
CA GLY A 48 -22.70 -21.17 18.28
C GLY A 48 -22.36 -20.07 17.28
N THR A 49 -21.15 -19.50 17.39
CA THR A 49 -20.67 -18.41 16.52
C THR A 49 -19.35 -18.74 15.85
N VAL A 50 -19.15 -18.26 14.63
CA VAL A 50 -17.88 -18.28 13.89
C VAL A 50 -17.42 -16.84 13.66
N THR A 51 -16.14 -16.55 13.87
CA THR A 51 -15.56 -15.22 13.64
C THR A 51 -14.44 -15.30 12.61
N GLU A 52 -14.55 -14.51 11.55
CA GLU A 52 -13.50 -14.31 10.55
C GLU A 52 -12.70 -13.05 10.90
N LYS A 53 -11.39 -13.22 11.11
CA LYS A 53 -10.45 -12.12 11.37
C LYS A 53 -9.47 -11.99 10.21
N TRP A 54 -9.29 -10.75 9.76
CA TRP A 54 -8.32 -10.39 8.73
C TRP A 54 -7.11 -9.75 9.42
N VAL A 55 -5.99 -10.47 9.44
CA VAL A 55 -4.75 -10.05 10.09
C VAL A 55 -3.70 -9.81 9.01
N PRO A 56 -3.01 -8.65 8.98
CA PRO A 56 -1.93 -8.42 8.03
C PRO A 56 -0.77 -9.39 8.29
N VAL A 57 0.00 -9.64 7.24
CA VAL A 57 1.32 -10.28 7.40
C VAL A 57 2.26 -9.34 8.15
N GLU A 58 3.20 -9.89 8.91
CA GLU A 58 4.12 -9.08 9.73
C GLU A 58 5.05 -8.22 8.87
N ARG A 59 5.50 -8.73 7.72
CA ARG A 59 6.43 -8.05 6.81
C ARG A 59 6.18 -8.48 5.37
N VAL A 60 6.36 -7.55 4.42
CA VAL A 60 6.38 -7.82 2.98
C VAL A 60 7.68 -7.35 2.35
N GLY A 61 8.15 -8.11 1.37
CA GLY A 61 9.24 -7.70 0.48
C GLY A 61 8.69 -7.28 -0.86
N LEU A 62 9.24 -6.20 -1.43
CA LEU A 62 8.83 -5.72 -2.74
C LEU A 62 10.01 -5.71 -3.71
N TYR A 63 9.82 -6.34 -4.86
CA TYR A 63 10.81 -6.34 -5.94
C TYR A 63 10.41 -5.36 -7.04
N VAL A 64 11.35 -4.51 -7.43
CA VAL A 64 11.17 -3.54 -8.50
C VAL A 64 12.34 -3.71 -9.48
N PRO A 65 12.07 -4.08 -10.75
CA PRO A 65 13.12 -4.20 -11.74
C PRO A 65 13.87 -2.87 -11.94
N GLY A 66 15.20 -2.93 -11.98
CA GLY A 66 16.03 -1.80 -12.41
C GLY A 66 16.10 -1.67 -13.94
N GLY A 67 16.73 -0.60 -14.43
CA GLY A 67 17.00 -0.41 -15.86
C GLY A 67 16.35 0.85 -16.47
N ARG A 68 16.18 0.85 -17.80
CA ARG A 68 15.72 2.02 -18.57
C ARG A 68 14.23 2.35 -18.42
N SER A 69 13.41 1.35 -18.10
CA SER A 69 11.97 1.51 -17.93
C SER A 69 11.63 1.61 -16.46
N VAL A 70 11.85 2.80 -15.88
CA VAL A 70 11.53 3.08 -14.48
C VAL A 70 10.04 3.40 -14.37
N TYR A 71 9.29 2.58 -13.63
CA TYR A 71 7.87 2.79 -13.38
C TYR A 71 7.61 3.02 -11.89
N PRO A 72 7.62 4.29 -11.42
CA PRO A 72 7.27 4.62 -10.04
C PRO A 72 5.86 4.14 -9.66
N SER A 73 4.96 4.03 -10.64
CA SER A 73 3.62 3.48 -10.46
C SER A 73 3.63 2.06 -9.90
N SER A 74 4.58 1.20 -10.31
CA SER A 74 4.69 -0.16 -9.77
C SER A 74 5.02 -0.17 -8.28
N VAL A 75 5.81 0.79 -7.80
CA VAL A 75 6.08 0.97 -6.37
C VAL A 75 4.79 1.38 -5.65
N VAL A 76 4.10 2.40 -6.16
CA VAL A 76 2.86 2.91 -5.56
C VAL A 76 1.82 1.80 -5.45
N MET A 77 1.57 1.06 -6.54
CA MET A 77 0.52 0.03 -6.62
C MET A 77 0.80 -1.22 -5.78
N ASN A 78 2.00 -1.36 -5.23
CA ASN A 78 2.36 -2.47 -4.37
C ASN A 78 2.52 -2.05 -2.90
N VAL A 79 3.16 -0.88 -2.66
CA VAL A 79 3.39 -0.38 -1.30
C VAL A 79 2.10 0.12 -0.67
N VAL A 80 1.25 0.85 -1.42
CA VAL A 80 0.03 1.43 -0.86
C VAL A 80 -0.96 0.37 -0.34
N PRO A 81 -1.28 -0.72 -1.08
CA PRO A 81 -2.13 -1.78 -0.54
C PRO A 81 -1.55 -2.45 0.71
N ALA A 82 -0.23 -2.66 0.76
CA ALA A 82 0.43 -3.23 1.94
C ALA A 82 0.27 -2.33 3.17
N GLN A 83 0.46 -1.02 2.99
CA GLN A 83 0.24 -0.03 4.06
C GLN A 83 -1.23 0.00 4.52
N GLU A 84 -2.20 0.02 3.59
CA GLU A 84 -3.63 0.04 3.96
C GLU A 84 -4.07 -1.28 4.62
N ALA A 85 -3.42 -2.41 4.32
CA ALA A 85 -3.63 -3.68 5.02
C ALA A 85 -3.10 -3.66 6.46
N GLY A 86 -2.15 -2.79 6.78
CA GLY A 86 -1.52 -2.67 8.10
C GLY A 86 -0.21 -3.46 8.24
N VAL A 87 0.50 -3.67 7.13
CA VAL A 87 1.89 -4.17 7.13
C VAL A 87 2.85 -3.05 7.48
#